data_AF-R6LPU3-F1
#
_entry.id   AF-R6LPU3-F1
#
_cell.length_a   1.000
_cell.length_b   1.000
_cell.length_c   1.000
_cell.angle_alpha   90.00
_cell.angle_beta   90.00
_cell.angle_gamma   90.00
#
_symmetry.space_group_name_H-M   'P 1'
#
loop_
_entity.id
_entity.type
_entity.pdbx_description
1 polymer ?
#
loop_
_entity_poly.entity_id
_entity_poly.type
_entity_poly.pdbx_seq_one_letter_code
_entity_poly.pdbx_strand_id
1 'polypeptide(L)'
;MAKRNAAGAGSIRKKTVLRDGREYVYWEARLTVGVDPGTGKQIRRSFSGKTQKEVREKMQAAAVTVNDSTYQEPSKLTVSDWLDVWLAEYTGDVKPLTRSTYKNKVESTIKPAFGAVKLQALKAPQIQKMLNDLQRGTSGRKPLSAKTVRDIYGILHRALEQAVEIGYLRINPSDACKLPRVEHPEIKLLDEAQTAAFLNAIRGQPFERLFIVDLLTGLRQGELLGLRWKDVDFDAGTVTVAQQLLKSKEKGGAYFFGSLKNDKTRLLTPAPSVMKALKEQRREQMEWRLKAGTLWEDPAWYLRMSWDTICPM
;
A
#
# COMPACT_ATOMS: atom_id res chain seq x y z
N MET A 1 30.35 46.37 32.63
CA MET A 1 29.08 45.67 32.37
C MET A 1 29.15 45.01 31.01
N ALA A 2 29.05 43.69 30.92
CA ALA A 2 29.17 42.96 29.65
C ALA A 2 27.93 43.20 28.77
N LYS A 3 28.16 43.68 27.55
CA LYS A 3 27.15 43.96 26.52
C LYS A 3 26.38 42.65 26.22
N ARG A 4 25.09 42.60 26.55
CA ARG A 4 24.21 41.48 26.18
C ARG A 4 24.13 41.43 24.65
N ASN A 5 24.61 40.35 24.05
CA ASN A 5 24.44 40.12 22.61
C ASN A 5 22.95 40.03 22.26
N ALA A 6 22.60 40.45 21.04
CA ALA A 6 21.25 40.44 20.51
C ALA A 6 20.55 39.08 20.70
N ALA A 7 19.25 39.12 20.98
CA ALA A 7 18.42 37.92 21.15
C ALA A 7 18.59 36.98 19.94
N GLY A 8 19.09 35.77 20.18
CA GLY A 8 19.34 34.76 19.14
C GLY A 8 20.81 34.54 18.76
N ALA A 9 21.73 35.43 19.15
CA ALA A 9 23.17 35.21 18.96
C ALA A 9 23.72 34.29 20.07
N GLY A 10 23.55 32.98 19.91
CA GLY A 10 24.08 31.97 20.83
C GLY A 10 25.57 32.23 21.16
N SER A 11 25.93 32.14 22.44
CA SER A 11 27.33 32.29 22.86
C SER A 11 28.14 31.05 22.45
N ILE A 12 29.20 31.23 21.67
CA ILE A 12 30.18 30.16 21.43
C ILE A 12 31.12 30.12 22.64
N ARG A 13 31.21 28.97 23.30
CA ARG A 13 32.07 28.76 24.48
C ARG A 13 33.11 27.67 24.22
N LYS A 14 34.29 27.84 24.80
CA LYS A 14 35.33 26.80 24.84
C LYS A 14 35.02 25.85 26.00
N LYS A 15 35.10 24.55 25.76
CA LYS A 15 34.99 23.50 26.77
C LYS A 15 36.23 22.62 26.75
N THR A 16 36.70 22.30 27.94
CA THR A 16 37.75 21.30 28.16
C THR A 16 37.12 20.14 28.91
N VAL A 17 37.32 18.93 28.42
CA VAL A 17 36.88 17.69 29.08
C VAL A 17 38.05 16.71 29.14
N LEU A 18 38.19 16.04 30.28
CA LEU A 18 39.09 14.91 30.43
C LEU A 18 38.39 13.66 29.90
N ARG A 19 39.02 12.98 28.94
CA ARG A 19 38.58 11.67 28.44
C ARG A 19 39.80 10.76 28.36
N ASP A 20 39.75 9.62 29.03
CA ASP A 20 40.86 8.65 29.09
C ASP A 20 42.21 9.29 29.50
N GLY A 21 42.19 10.18 30.50
CA GLY A 21 43.38 10.87 31.01
C GLY A 21 43.98 11.95 30.10
N ARG A 22 43.38 12.21 28.93
CA ARG A 22 43.81 13.26 27.99
C ARG A 22 42.81 14.42 27.99
N GLU A 23 43.34 15.65 27.96
CA GLU A 23 42.52 16.85 27.81
C GLU A 23 42.04 17.01 26.36
N TYR A 24 40.73 17.09 26.18
CA TYR A 24 40.10 17.41 24.91
C TYR A 24 39.44 18.77 24.99
N VAL A 25 39.96 19.69 24.18
CA VAL A 25 39.43 21.04 24.04
C VAL A 25 38.55 21.10 22.78
N TYR A 26 37.30 21.54 22.95
CA TYR A 26 36.38 21.77 21.85
C TYR A 26 35.55 23.05 22.06
N TRP A 27 34.96 23.55 20.99
CA TRP A 27 34.05 24.69 21.04
C TRP A 27 32.61 24.20 20.98
N GLU A 28 31.70 24.82 21.72
CA GLU A 28 30.26 24.51 21.76
C GLU A 28 29.46 25.81 21.56
N ALA A 29 28.47 25.80 20.68
CA ALA A 29 27.44 26.84 20.57
C ALA A 29 26.06 26.23 20.78
N ARG A 30 25.10 27.03 21.24
CA ARG A 30 23.70 26.59 21.41
C ARG A 30 22.77 27.55 20.69
N LEU A 31 21.84 26.98 19.93
CA LEU A 31 20.80 27.71 19.20
C LEU A 31 19.44 27.18 19.67
N THR A 32 18.51 28.09 19.96
CA THR A 32 17.10 27.72 20.17
C THR A 32 16.47 27.50 18.79
N VAL A 33 15.90 26.32 18.58
CA VAL A 33 15.34 25.89 17.28
C VAL A 33 13.82 25.83 17.28
N GLY A 34 13.18 25.95 18.45
CA GLY A 34 11.74 25.92 18.59
C GLY A 34 11.30 25.91 20.05
N VAL A 35 10.00 25.71 20.27
CA VAL A 35 9.38 25.51 21.58
C VAL A 35 8.60 24.21 21.55
N ASP A 36 8.80 23.37 22.56
CA ASP A 36 8.08 22.11 22.71
C ASP A 36 6.58 22.40 22.95
N PRO A 37 5.67 21.88 22.12
CA PRO A 37 4.26 22.23 22.18
C PRO A 37 3.53 21.65 23.40
N GLY A 38 4.03 20.56 24.00
CA GLY A 38 3.41 19.94 25.18
C GLY A 38 3.87 20.56 26.49
N THR A 39 5.12 21.00 26.57
CA THR A 39 5.75 21.47 27.80
C THR A 39 6.09 22.97 27.82
N GLY A 40 5.99 23.65 26.68
CA GLY A 40 6.35 25.07 26.51
C GLY A 40 7.85 25.36 26.66
N LYS A 41 8.69 24.32 26.77
CA LYS A 41 10.14 24.49 26.97
C LYS A 41 10.84 24.78 25.64
N GLN A 42 11.82 25.67 25.67
CA GLN A 42 12.66 25.96 24.51
C GLN A 42 13.45 24.71 24.10
N ILE A 43 13.30 24.29 22.85
CA ILE A 43 14.12 23.24 22.24
C ILE A 43 15.44 23.90 21.82
N ARG A 44 16.54 23.47 22.44
CA ARG A 44 17.89 24.01 22.18
C ARG A 44 18.78 22.93 21.59
N ARG A 45 19.49 23.28 20.51
CA ARG A 45 20.48 22.40 19.89
C ARG A 45 21.88 22.91 20.12
N SER A 46 22.79 21.99 20.47
CA SER A 46 24.22 22.28 20.60
C SER A 46 24.99 21.88 19.34
N PHE A 47 25.87 22.76 18.88
CA PHE A 47 26.83 22.51 17.81
C PHE A 47 28.23 22.50 18.42
N SER A 48 29.04 21.49 18.11
CA SER A 48 30.42 21.39 18.57
C SER A 48 31.40 21.13 17.43
N GLY A 49 32.66 21.49 17.69
CA GLY A 49 33.75 21.42 16.72
C GLY A 49 35.11 21.69 17.37
N LYS A 50 36.18 21.44 16.62
CA LYS A 50 37.56 21.62 17.12
C LYS A 50 37.96 23.09 17.14
N THR A 51 37.37 23.91 16.27
CA THR A 51 37.68 25.34 16.16
C THR A 51 36.44 26.22 16.37
N GLN A 52 36.66 27.45 16.83
CA GLN A 52 35.58 28.44 16.98
C GLN A 52 34.92 28.77 15.63
N LYS A 53 35.71 28.79 14.54
CA LYS A 53 35.23 29.07 13.19
C LYS A 53 34.25 28.00 12.70
N GLU A 54 34.61 26.73 12.82
CA GLU A 54 33.77 25.59 12.44
C GLU A 54 32.42 25.61 13.18
N VAL A 55 32.43 25.90 14.48
CA VAL A 55 31.21 25.97 15.29
C VAL A 55 30.33 27.17 14.89
N ARG A 56 30.95 28.30 14.55
CA ARG A 56 30.23 29.48 14.06
C ARG A 56 29.53 29.21 12.72
N GLU A 57 30.21 28.58 11.78
CA GLU A 57 29.64 28.22 10.47
C GLU A 57 28.46 27.25 10.62
N LYS A 58 28.62 26.18 11.43
CA LYS A 58 27.53 25.25 11.75
C LYS A 58 26.33 25.95 12.40
N MET A 59 26.57 26.86 13.33
CA MET A 59 25.52 27.62 14.02
C MET A 59 24.81 28.59 13.06
N GLN A 60 25.55 29.31 12.21
CA GLN A 60 24.98 30.25 11.25
C GLN A 60 24.13 29.54 10.20
N ALA A 61 24.61 28.42 9.64
CA ALA A 61 23.82 27.60 8.71
C ALA A 61 22.50 27.12 9.33
N ALA A 62 22.54 26.69 10.60
CA ALA A 62 21.34 26.34 11.34
C ALA A 62 20.45 27.56 11.64
N ALA A 63 21.02 28.73 11.94
CA ALA A 63 20.24 29.94 12.21
C ALA A 63 19.50 30.45 10.96
N VAL A 64 20.12 30.37 9.78
CA VAL A 64 19.46 30.71 8.50
C VAL A 64 18.24 29.81 8.28
N THR A 65 18.41 28.50 8.41
CA THR A 65 17.30 27.56 8.24
C THR A 65 16.19 27.76 9.28
N VAL A 66 16.53 28.10 10.53
CA VAL A 66 15.54 28.41 11.58
C VAL A 66 14.78 29.69 11.25
N ASN A 67 15.48 30.75 10.82
CA ASN A 67 14.86 32.02 10.45
C ASN A 67 13.95 31.90 9.23
N ASP A 68 14.37 31.11 8.23
CA ASP A 68 13.57 30.82 7.05
C ASP A 68 12.40 29.85 7.36
N SER A 69 12.21 29.44 8.62
CA SER A 69 11.24 28.42 9.03
C SER A 69 11.38 27.09 8.26
N THR A 70 12.57 26.82 7.72
CA THR A 70 12.89 25.59 6.96
C THR A 70 13.72 24.59 7.77
N TYR A 71 14.01 24.92 9.03
CA TYR A 71 14.72 24.04 9.94
C TYR A 71 13.83 22.87 10.36
N GLN A 72 14.14 21.68 9.85
CA GLN A 72 13.64 20.43 10.40
C GLN A 72 14.66 19.89 11.39
N GLU A 73 14.20 19.47 12.57
CA GLU A 73 15.07 18.78 13.51
C GLU A 73 15.51 17.43 12.92
N PRO A 74 16.84 17.13 12.89
CA PRO A 74 17.35 15.80 12.65
C PRO A 74 16.68 14.72 13.49
N SER A 75 15.74 14.02 12.89
CA SER A 75 15.04 12.91 13.52
C SER A 75 15.90 11.65 13.50
N LYS A 76 15.81 10.85 14.55
CA LYS A 76 16.37 9.50 14.58
C LYS A 76 15.50 8.48 13.86
N LEU A 77 14.29 8.87 13.45
CA LEU A 77 13.32 8.03 12.77
C LEU A 77 13.93 7.40 11.52
N THR A 78 13.91 6.08 11.46
CA THR A 78 14.32 5.33 10.27
C THR A 78 13.18 5.21 9.28
N VAL A 79 13.50 4.81 8.04
CA VAL A 79 12.47 4.50 7.05
C VAL A 79 11.60 3.33 7.52
N SER A 80 12.15 2.34 8.24
CA SER A 80 11.34 1.25 8.78
C SER A 80 10.32 1.77 9.80
N ASP A 81 10.79 2.53 10.78
CA ASP A 81 9.92 3.08 11.84
C ASP A 81 8.80 3.93 11.25
N TRP A 82 9.14 4.76 10.24
CA TRP A 82 8.16 5.58 9.55
C TRP A 82 7.12 4.74 8.80
N LEU A 83 7.54 3.70 8.08
CA LEU A 83 6.62 2.84 7.34
C LEU A 83 5.67 2.07 8.27
N ASP A 84 6.12 1.71 9.47
CA ASP A 84 5.28 1.09 10.49
C ASP A 84 4.19 2.06 10.98
N VAL A 85 4.57 3.30 11.31
CA VAL A 85 3.61 4.36 11.68
C VAL A 85 2.66 4.65 10.53
N TRP A 86 3.17 4.79 9.30
CA TRP A 86 2.37 5.08 8.12
C TRP A 86 1.32 3.98 7.86
N LEU A 87 1.73 2.71 7.91
CA LEU A 87 0.81 1.58 7.75
C LEU A 87 -0.21 1.48 8.90
N ALA A 88 0.15 1.83 10.13
CA ALA A 88 -0.75 1.79 11.27
C ALA A 88 -1.80 2.90 11.21
N GLU A 89 -1.36 4.15 11.06
CA GLU A 89 -2.16 5.34 11.31
C GLU A 89 -2.77 5.95 10.04
N TYR A 90 -2.10 5.84 8.88
CA TYR A 90 -2.49 6.57 7.66
C TYR A 90 -3.10 5.69 6.58
N THR A 91 -3.35 4.41 6.85
CA THR A 91 -3.98 3.49 5.89
C THR A 91 -5.30 2.90 6.38
N GLY A 92 -5.96 3.57 7.34
CA GLY A 92 -7.27 3.17 7.88
C GLY A 92 -8.38 3.12 6.82
N ASP A 93 -8.42 4.11 5.94
CA ASP A 93 -9.45 4.20 4.86
C ASP A 93 -9.12 3.35 3.63
N VAL A 94 -7.98 2.67 3.64
CA VAL A 94 -7.54 1.82 2.52
C VAL A 94 -8.18 0.44 2.65
N LYS A 95 -8.80 -0.05 1.56
CA LYS A 95 -9.43 -1.37 1.53
C LYS A 95 -8.48 -2.48 2.04
N PRO A 96 -8.97 -3.48 2.79
CA PRO A 96 -8.13 -4.48 3.45
C PRO A 96 -7.12 -5.19 2.54
N LEU A 97 -7.53 -5.61 1.32
CA LEU A 97 -6.61 -6.24 0.36
C LEU A 97 -5.52 -5.29 -0.12
N THR A 98 -5.85 -4.02 -0.30
CA THR A 98 -4.89 -2.99 -0.70
C THR A 98 -3.89 -2.73 0.43
N ARG A 99 -4.36 -2.62 1.68
CA ARG A 99 -3.49 -2.50 2.87
C ARG A 99 -2.57 -3.72 3.04
N SER A 100 -3.10 -4.93 2.87
CA SER A 100 -2.30 -6.17 2.88
C SER A 100 -1.24 -6.17 1.77
N THR A 101 -1.59 -5.68 0.57
CA THR A 101 -0.62 -5.51 -0.53
C THR A 101 0.48 -4.49 -0.19
N TYR A 102 0.13 -3.39 0.48
CA TYR A 102 1.09 -2.39 0.93
C TYR A 102 2.06 -3.01 1.94
N LYS A 103 1.54 -3.63 2.99
CA LYS A 103 2.31 -4.32 4.03
C LYS A 103 3.27 -5.34 3.43
N ASN A 104 2.79 -6.22 2.54
CA ASN A 104 3.63 -7.23 1.90
C ASN A 104 4.80 -6.62 1.11
N LYS A 105 4.57 -5.54 0.36
CA LYS A 105 5.62 -4.86 -0.43
C LYS A 105 6.60 -4.08 0.45
N VAL A 106 6.10 -3.46 1.52
CA VAL A 106 6.91 -2.80 2.54
C VAL A 106 7.86 -3.80 3.19
N GLU A 107 7.35 -4.92 3.69
CA GLU A 107 8.14 -5.93 4.41
C GLU A 107 9.11 -6.71 3.49
N SER A 108 8.67 -7.12 2.30
CA SER A 108 9.48 -7.98 1.42
C SER A 108 10.54 -7.24 0.59
N THR A 109 10.35 -5.93 0.40
CA THR A 109 11.12 -5.14 -0.57
C THR A 109 11.65 -3.83 -0.01
N ILE A 110 10.80 -2.95 0.51
CA ILE A 110 11.22 -1.59 0.89
C ILE A 110 12.07 -1.60 2.17
N LYS A 111 11.62 -2.27 3.23
CA LYS A 111 12.36 -2.38 4.49
C LYS A 111 13.71 -3.09 4.33
N PRO A 112 13.83 -4.20 3.58
CA PRO A 112 15.14 -4.79 3.31
C PRO A 112 16.13 -3.85 2.59
N ALA A 113 15.62 -2.93 1.75
CA ALA A 113 16.47 -1.99 1.02
C ALA A 113 16.87 -0.76 1.86
N PHE A 114 15.93 -0.19 2.62
CA PHE A 114 16.12 1.12 3.26
C PHE A 114 15.79 1.17 4.75
N GLY A 115 15.35 0.07 5.36
CA GLY A 115 14.79 0.06 6.71
C GLY A 115 15.72 0.69 7.75
N ALA A 116 17.02 0.43 7.67
CA ALA A 116 18.03 0.99 8.58
C ALA A 116 18.47 2.44 8.23
N VAL A 117 18.07 2.95 7.07
CA VAL A 117 18.40 4.32 6.65
C VAL A 117 17.53 5.29 7.44
N LYS A 118 18.12 6.38 7.95
CA LYS A 118 17.35 7.48 8.55
C LYS A 118 16.43 8.09 7.50
N LEU A 119 15.19 8.41 7.86
CA LEU A 119 14.20 8.94 6.92
C LEU A 119 14.73 10.17 6.16
N GLN A 120 15.30 11.14 6.88
CA GLN A 120 15.89 12.36 6.30
C GLN A 120 17.19 12.15 5.51
N ALA A 121 17.80 10.96 5.61
CA ALA A 121 19.02 10.61 4.87
C ALA A 121 18.72 9.82 3.58
N LEU A 122 17.46 9.43 3.34
CA LEU A 122 17.05 8.74 2.13
C LEU A 122 17.14 9.69 0.92
N LYS A 123 17.82 9.27 -0.14
CA LYS A 123 18.06 10.09 -1.35
C LYS A 123 17.52 9.43 -2.61
N ALA A 124 17.14 10.25 -3.59
CA ALA A 124 16.66 9.80 -4.90
C ALA A 124 17.56 8.75 -5.58
N PRO A 125 18.91 8.86 -5.59
CA PRO A 125 19.77 7.85 -6.21
C PRO A 125 19.68 6.47 -5.56
N GLN A 126 19.42 6.40 -4.25
CA GLN A 126 19.23 5.12 -3.55
C GLN A 126 17.92 4.46 -3.99
N ILE A 127 16.85 5.25 -4.09
CA ILE A 127 15.54 4.78 -4.57
C ILE A 127 15.65 4.32 -6.03
N GLN A 128 16.26 5.13 -6.91
CA GLN A 128 16.47 4.76 -8.31
C GLN A 128 17.27 3.45 -8.46
N LYS A 129 18.32 3.28 -7.65
CA LYS A 129 19.12 2.04 -7.64
C LYS A 129 18.24 0.84 -7.29
N MET A 130 17.42 0.92 -6.24
CA MET A 130 16.49 -0.15 -5.87
C MET A 130 15.52 -0.48 -7.01
N LEU A 131 14.93 0.53 -7.67
CA LEU A 131 14.01 0.29 -8.78
C LEU A 131 14.69 -0.45 -9.94
N ASN A 132 15.92 -0.04 -10.29
CA ASN A 132 16.71 -0.69 -11.34
C ASN A 132 17.10 -2.13 -10.96
N ASP A 133 17.44 -2.37 -9.69
CA ASP A 133 17.79 -3.69 -9.16
C ASP A 133 16.58 -4.65 -9.17
N LEU A 134 15.39 -4.15 -8.82
CA LEU A 134 14.14 -4.91 -8.92
C LEU A 134 13.79 -5.27 -10.37
N GLN A 135 14.04 -4.35 -11.31
CA GLN A 135 13.79 -4.60 -12.73
C GLN A 135 14.79 -5.60 -13.33
N ARG A 136 16.05 -5.59 -12.88
CA ARG A 136 17.09 -6.52 -13.36
C ARG A 136 17.04 -7.90 -12.71
N GLY A 137 16.46 -8.02 -11.52
CA GLY A 137 16.50 -9.27 -10.75
C GLY A 137 17.89 -9.54 -10.19
N THR A 138 18.33 -8.70 -9.26
CA THR A 138 19.63 -8.87 -8.59
C THR A 138 19.52 -9.73 -7.33
N SER A 139 20.66 -10.21 -6.81
CA SER A 139 20.74 -10.91 -5.50
C SER A 139 19.87 -12.16 -5.40
N GLY A 140 19.87 -12.99 -6.45
CA GLY A 140 19.13 -14.26 -6.49
C GLY A 140 17.62 -14.13 -6.68
N ARG A 141 17.11 -12.91 -6.92
CA ARG A 141 15.69 -12.67 -7.22
C ARG A 141 15.48 -12.58 -8.73
N LYS A 142 14.34 -13.08 -9.19
CA LYS A 142 13.94 -12.92 -10.60
C LYS A 142 13.59 -11.45 -10.91
N PRO A 143 13.80 -10.98 -12.16
CA PRO A 143 13.31 -9.69 -12.63
C PRO A 143 11.83 -9.48 -12.33
N LEU A 144 11.46 -8.31 -11.81
CA LEU A 144 10.06 -7.93 -11.63
C LEU A 144 9.54 -7.18 -12.87
N SER A 145 8.25 -7.36 -13.16
CA SER A 145 7.58 -6.61 -14.23
C SER A 145 7.57 -5.11 -13.92
N ALA A 146 7.57 -4.28 -14.98
CA ALA A 146 7.52 -2.83 -14.85
C ALA A 146 6.32 -2.36 -14.00
N LYS A 147 5.17 -3.04 -14.10
CA LYS A 147 3.99 -2.77 -13.27
C LYS A 147 4.29 -2.98 -11.79
N THR A 148 4.90 -4.11 -11.43
CA THR A 148 5.21 -4.42 -10.03
C THR A 148 6.20 -3.41 -9.45
N VAL A 149 7.24 -3.06 -10.20
CA VAL A 149 8.21 -2.01 -9.82
C VAL A 149 7.50 -0.67 -9.58
N ARG A 150 6.60 -0.28 -10.49
CA ARG A 150 5.83 0.96 -10.38
C ARG A 150 4.87 0.96 -9.19
N ASP A 151 4.25 -0.17 -8.87
CA ASP A 151 3.42 -0.28 -7.68
C ASP A 151 4.24 -0.17 -6.38
N ILE A 152 5.45 -0.75 -6.33
CA ILE A 152 6.36 -0.64 -5.17
C ILE A 152 6.79 0.82 -4.99
N TYR A 153 7.18 1.48 -6.08
CA TYR A 153 7.45 2.92 -6.08
C TYR A 153 6.25 3.71 -5.56
N GLY A 154 5.04 3.45 -6.05
CA GLY A 154 3.84 4.20 -5.67
C GLY A 154 3.52 4.10 -4.18
N ILE A 155 3.80 2.95 -3.55
CA ILE A 155 3.66 2.77 -2.10
C ILE A 155 4.69 3.60 -1.34
N LEU A 156 5.96 3.50 -1.72
CA LEU A 156 7.03 4.27 -1.09
C LEU A 156 6.80 5.79 -1.26
N HIS A 157 6.44 6.22 -2.47
CA HIS A 157 6.15 7.62 -2.79
C HIS A 157 5.01 8.15 -1.92
N ARG A 158 3.88 7.43 -1.79
CA ARG A 158 2.77 7.83 -0.90
C ARG A 158 3.17 7.95 0.57
N ALA A 159 3.97 7.00 1.06
CA ALA A 159 4.45 7.04 2.43
C ALA A 159 5.39 8.24 2.66
N LEU A 160 6.26 8.55 1.70
CA LEU A 160 7.16 9.71 1.78
C LEU A 160 6.42 11.03 1.60
N GLU A 161 5.36 11.06 0.79
CA GLU A 161 4.50 12.23 0.63
C GLU A 161 3.81 12.59 1.94
N GLN A 162 3.24 11.58 2.61
CA GLN A 162 2.66 11.77 3.93
C GLN A 162 3.68 12.29 4.94
N ALA A 163 4.96 11.84 4.86
CA ALA A 163 6.03 12.37 5.71
C ALA A 163 6.38 13.83 5.39
N VAL A 164 6.21 14.27 4.15
CA VAL A 164 6.34 15.69 3.78
C VAL A 164 5.19 16.49 4.36
N GLU A 165 3.95 16.02 4.19
CA GLU A 165 2.74 16.71 4.70
C GLU A 165 2.80 16.96 6.21
N ILE A 166 3.31 15.99 7.00
CA ILE A 166 3.45 16.14 8.45
C ILE A 166 4.79 16.75 8.90
N GLY A 167 5.63 17.18 7.95
CA GLY A 167 6.87 17.91 8.23
C GLY A 167 8.07 17.07 8.70
N TYR A 168 8.04 15.74 8.52
CA TYR A 168 9.21 14.88 8.76
C TYR A 168 10.25 14.97 7.65
N LEU A 169 9.79 15.24 6.42
CA LEU A 169 10.61 15.50 5.24
C LEU A 169 10.26 16.88 4.68
N ARG A 170 11.22 17.54 4.04
CA ARG A 170 10.98 18.82 3.35
C ARG A 170 10.53 18.61 1.90
N ILE A 171 11.10 17.58 1.27
CA ILE A 171 10.81 17.20 -0.11
C ILE A 171 10.69 15.68 -0.15
N ASN A 172 9.91 15.18 -1.10
CA ASN A 172 9.81 13.75 -1.31
C ASN A 172 11.01 13.29 -2.17
N PRO A 173 11.95 12.48 -1.63
CA PRO A 173 13.12 12.06 -2.40
C PRO A 173 12.79 11.15 -3.58
N SER A 174 11.56 10.62 -3.66
CA SER A 174 11.13 9.76 -4.76
C SER A 174 10.71 10.52 -6.02
N ASP A 175 10.41 11.82 -5.94
CA ASP A 175 9.91 12.63 -7.08
C ASP A 175 10.90 12.70 -8.24
N ALA A 176 12.19 12.64 -7.95
CA ALA A 176 13.25 12.69 -8.95
C ALA A 176 13.49 11.32 -9.63
N CYS A 177 12.82 10.24 -9.20
CA CYS A 177 13.01 8.91 -9.77
C CYS A 177 12.34 8.77 -11.15
N LYS A 178 12.96 7.97 -12.01
CA LYS A 178 12.45 7.58 -13.32
C LYS A 178 11.91 6.16 -13.26
N LEU A 179 10.66 6.01 -13.69
CA LEU A 179 9.93 4.74 -13.64
C LEU A 179 10.03 4.01 -14.98
N PRO A 180 10.07 2.66 -14.97
CA PRO A 180 10.05 1.89 -16.20
C PRO A 180 8.74 2.14 -16.95
N ARG A 181 8.78 2.12 -18.28
CA ARG A 181 7.57 2.12 -19.12
C ARG A 181 6.82 0.81 -18.90
N VAL A 182 5.50 0.89 -18.78
CA VAL A 182 4.64 -0.30 -18.73
C VAL A 182 4.03 -0.41 -20.10
N GLU A 183 4.35 -1.51 -20.77
CA GLU A 183 3.67 -1.90 -21.99
C GLU A 183 2.36 -2.57 -21.60
N HIS A 184 1.29 -2.14 -22.26
CA HIS A 184 -0.02 -2.74 -22.12
C HIS A 184 -0.18 -3.68 -23.30
N PRO A 185 -0.03 -5.01 -23.10
CA PRO A 185 -0.26 -5.95 -24.18
C PRO A 185 -1.71 -5.80 -24.65
N GLU A 186 -1.90 -5.91 -25.96
CA GLU A 186 -3.22 -5.93 -26.55
C GLU A 186 -3.99 -7.15 -26.02
N ILE A 187 -5.17 -6.90 -25.45
CA ILE A 187 -6.06 -7.96 -24.97
C ILE A 187 -6.76 -8.52 -26.21
N LYS A 188 -6.44 -9.77 -26.57
CA LYS A 188 -7.15 -10.50 -27.62
C LYS A 188 -8.53 -10.90 -27.11
N LEU A 189 -9.56 -10.33 -27.72
CA LEU A 189 -10.95 -10.68 -27.45
C LEU A 189 -11.35 -11.91 -28.27
N LEU A 190 -12.29 -12.68 -27.76
CA LEU A 190 -12.90 -13.77 -28.53
C LEU A 190 -13.78 -13.17 -29.62
N ASP A 191 -13.60 -13.61 -30.86
CA ASP A 191 -14.56 -13.32 -31.93
C ASP A 191 -15.82 -14.19 -31.80
N GLU A 192 -16.80 -13.99 -32.69
CA GLU A 192 -18.07 -14.74 -32.66
C GLU A 192 -17.87 -16.26 -32.84
N ALA A 193 -16.97 -16.67 -33.74
CA ALA A 193 -16.71 -18.08 -34.02
C ALA A 193 -16.01 -18.75 -32.83
N GLN A 194 -15.05 -18.06 -32.22
CA GLN A 194 -14.35 -18.50 -31.01
C GLN A 194 -15.29 -18.55 -29.81
N THR A 195 -16.19 -17.58 -29.69
CA THR A 195 -17.23 -17.56 -28.65
C THR A 195 -18.15 -18.77 -28.79
N ALA A 196 -18.63 -19.06 -30.00
CA ALA A 196 -19.46 -20.23 -30.26
C ALA A 196 -18.70 -21.54 -29.97
N ALA A 197 -17.44 -21.63 -30.40
CA ALA A 197 -16.58 -22.78 -30.12
C ALA A 197 -16.36 -22.98 -28.61
N PHE A 198 -16.10 -21.91 -27.87
CA PHE A 198 -15.95 -21.92 -26.42
C PHE A 198 -17.23 -22.40 -25.73
N LEU A 199 -18.39 -21.82 -26.07
CA LEU A 199 -19.68 -22.22 -25.51
C LEU A 199 -20.02 -23.69 -25.79
N ASN A 200 -19.63 -24.23 -26.94
CA ASN A 200 -19.79 -25.64 -27.24
C ASN A 200 -18.84 -26.53 -26.42
N ALA A 201 -17.60 -26.09 -26.21
CA ALA A 201 -16.59 -26.85 -25.46
C ALA A 201 -16.90 -26.98 -23.96
N ILE A 202 -17.59 -25.98 -23.38
CA ILE A 202 -17.95 -26.00 -21.95
C ILE A 202 -19.26 -26.76 -21.65
N ARG A 203 -19.98 -27.27 -22.66
CA ARG A 203 -21.23 -28.00 -22.44
C ARG A 203 -21.00 -29.23 -21.57
N GLY A 204 -21.82 -29.40 -20.53
CA GLY A 204 -21.73 -30.48 -19.55
C GLY A 204 -20.57 -30.33 -18.56
N GLN A 205 -19.77 -29.27 -18.62
CA GLN A 205 -18.70 -29.03 -17.66
C GLN A 205 -19.26 -28.44 -16.35
N PRO A 206 -18.64 -28.71 -15.19
CA PRO A 206 -19.12 -28.21 -13.89
C PRO A 206 -19.34 -26.69 -13.83
N PHE A 207 -18.57 -25.92 -14.59
CA PHE A 207 -18.60 -24.45 -14.61
C PHE A 207 -19.32 -23.86 -15.82
N GLU A 208 -20.03 -24.66 -16.62
CA GLU A 208 -20.72 -24.22 -17.85
C GLU A 208 -21.54 -22.94 -17.61
N ARG A 209 -22.41 -22.97 -16.60
CA ARG A 209 -23.33 -21.88 -16.28
C ARG A 209 -22.60 -20.64 -15.78
N LEU A 210 -21.48 -20.81 -15.08
CA LEU A 210 -20.63 -19.70 -14.65
C LEU A 210 -20.10 -18.95 -15.86
N PHE A 211 -19.54 -19.67 -16.82
CA PHE A 211 -19.01 -19.07 -18.04
C PHE A 211 -20.09 -18.42 -18.91
N ILE A 212 -21.30 -19.00 -18.99
CA ILE A 212 -22.43 -18.38 -19.70
C ILE A 212 -22.79 -17.04 -19.05
N VAL A 213 -22.92 -17.00 -17.73
CA VAL A 213 -23.24 -15.76 -17.01
C VAL A 213 -22.12 -14.74 -17.21
N ASP A 214 -20.85 -15.13 -17.00
CA ASP A 214 -19.67 -14.26 -17.16
C ASP A 214 -19.63 -13.62 -18.55
N LEU A 215 -19.72 -14.44 -19.60
CA LEU A 215 -19.60 -14.00 -20.98
C LEU A 215 -20.74 -13.06 -21.41
N LEU A 216 -21.97 -13.30 -20.94
CA LEU A 216 -23.14 -12.53 -21.36
C LEU A 216 -23.47 -11.35 -20.45
N THR A 217 -22.81 -11.21 -19.30
CA THR A 217 -23.04 -10.10 -18.36
C THR A 217 -21.81 -9.24 -18.13
N GLY A 218 -20.61 -9.72 -18.45
CA GLY A 218 -19.35 -9.02 -18.23
C GLY A 218 -19.06 -8.73 -16.75
N LEU A 219 -19.62 -9.52 -15.83
CA LEU A 219 -19.33 -9.40 -14.41
C LEU A 219 -17.84 -9.66 -14.16
N ARG A 220 -17.24 -8.95 -13.19
CA ARG A 220 -15.90 -9.36 -12.75
C ARG A 220 -16.03 -10.70 -12.02
N GLN A 221 -15.03 -11.58 -12.14
CA GLN A 221 -15.02 -12.89 -11.47
C GLN A 221 -15.43 -12.82 -9.98
N GLY A 222 -14.90 -11.86 -9.22
CA GLY A 222 -15.28 -11.69 -7.81
C GLY A 222 -16.75 -11.28 -7.62
N GLU A 223 -17.30 -10.48 -8.53
CA GLU A 223 -18.72 -10.08 -8.52
C GLU A 223 -19.63 -11.26 -8.86
N LEU A 224 -19.25 -12.06 -9.87
CA LEU A 224 -19.97 -13.27 -10.26
C LEU A 224 -20.02 -14.31 -9.12
N LEU A 225 -18.87 -14.59 -8.51
CA LEU A 225 -18.76 -15.46 -7.34
C LEU A 225 -19.36 -14.82 -6.07
N GLY A 226 -19.60 -13.51 -6.10
CA GLY A 226 -20.23 -12.74 -5.02
C GLY A 226 -21.76 -12.73 -5.07
N LEU A 227 -22.37 -13.21 -6.17
CA LEU A 227 -23.82 -13.17 -6.36
C LEU A 227 -24.56 -13.99 -5.29
N ARG A 228 -25.73 -13.49 -4.90
CA ARG A 228 -26.63 -14.14 -3.95
C ARG A 228 -27.97 -14.38 -4.61
N TRP A 229 -28.65 -15.45 -4.22
CA TRP A 229 -29.99 -15.75 -4.75
C TRP A 229 -31.01 -14.66 -4.45
N LYS A 230 -30.85 -13.93 -3.32
CA LYS A 230 -31.70 -12.78 -2.99
C LYS A 230 -31.49 -11.56 -3.91
N ASP A 231 -30.38 -11.52 -4.63
CA ASP A 231 -30.07 -10.43 -5.56
C ASP A 231 -30.52 -10.77 -7.00
N VAL A 232 -31.13 -11.94 -7.23
CA VAL A 232 -31.65 -12.37 -8.53
C VAL A 232 -33.17 -12.39 -8.48
N ASP A 233 -33.79 -11.49 -9.23
CA ASP A 233 -35.25 -11.44 -9.41
C ASP A 233 -35.61 -12.18 -10.70
N PHE A 234 -36.13 -13.39 -10.56
CA PHE A 234 -36.53 -14.21 -11.70
C PHE A 234 -37.84 -13.75 -12.36
N ASP A 235 -38.68 -13.01 -11.62
CA ASP A 235 -39.96 -12.52 -12.13
C ASP A 235 -39.74 -11.23 -12.93
N ALA A 236 -38.93 -10.31 -12.40
CA ALA A 236 -38.54 -9.09 -13.10
C ALA A 236 -37.42 -9.31 -14.13
N GLY A 237 -36.74 -10.46 -14.11
CA GLY A 237 -35.62 -10.75 -15.02
C GLY A 237 -34.38 -9.91 -14.73
N THR A 238 -34.08 -9.61 -13.46
CA THR A 238 -33.00 -8.69 -13.08
C THR A 238 -32.01 -9.31 -12.11
N VAL A 239 -30.78 -8.77 -12.13
CA VAL A 239 -29.69 -9.16 -11.21
C VAL A 239 -29.07 -7.92 -10.59
N THR A 240 -29.06 -7.85 -9.27
CA THR A 240 -28.40 -6.79 -8.51
C THR A 240 -26.98 -7.21 -8.14
N VAL A 241 -25.98 -6.47 -8.60
CA VAL A 241 -24.59 -6.68 -8.21
C VAL A 241 -24.30 -5.79 -7.02
N ALA A 242 -24.27 -6.36 -5.82
CA ALA A 242 -24.12 -5.62 -4.56
C ALA A 242 -22.78 -5.87 -3.83
N GLN A 243 -22.11 -6.98 -4.13
CA GLN A 243 -20.90 -7.40 -3.43
C GLN A 243 -20.00 -8.25 -4.34
N GLN A 244 -18.81 -8.56 -3.85
CA GLN A 244 -17.87 -9.47 -4.49
C GLN A 244 -17.26 -10.43 -3.48
N LEU A 245 -16.93 -11.64 -3.93
CA LEU A 245 -16.10 -12.59 -3.20
C LEU A 245 -14.63 -12.21 -3.37
N LEU A 246 -13.94 -12.05 -2.25
CA LEU A 246 -12.52 -11.71 -2.17
C LEU A 246 -11.77 -12.84 -1.49
N LYS A 247 -10.48 -12.97 -1.81
CA LYS A 247 -9.55 -13.89 -1.14
C LYS A 247 -8.54 -13.10 -0.33
N SER A 248 -8.42 -13.41 0.95
CA SER A 248 -7.39 -12.82 1.81
C SER A 248 -5.99 -13.13 1.26
N LYS A 249 -5.08 -12.16 1.40
CA LYS A 249 -3.66 -12.32 1.05
C LYS A 249 -2.81 -12.77 2.24
N GLU A 250 -3.42 -12.96 3.40
CA GLU A 250 -2.75 -13.49 4.59
C GLU A 250 -2.62 -15.01 4.54
N LYS A 251 -1.75 -15.58 5.39
CA LYS A 251 -1.56 -17.03 5.49
C LYS A 251 -2.90 -17.71 5.79
N GLY A 252 -3.30 -18.67 4.95
CA GLY A 252 -4.59 -19.36 5.04
C GLY A 252 -5.61 -18.95 3.99
N GLY A 253 -5.48 -17.75 3.38
CA GLY A 253 -6.19 -17.40 2.15
C GLY A 253 -7.72 -17.51 2.19
N ALA A 254 -8.34 -17.22 3.34
CA ALA A 254 -9.78 -17.33 3.51
C ALA A 254 -10.55 -16.45 2.52
N TYR A 255 -11.68 -16.96 2.03
CA TYR A 255 -12.61 -16.20 1.22
C TYR A 255 -13.57 -15.41 2.10
N PHE A 256 -13.91 -14.19 1.68
CA PHE A 256 -14.86 -13.34 2.38
C PHE A 256 -15.56 -12.40 1.40
N PHE A 257 -16.76 -11.94 1.77
CA PHE A 257 -17.49 -10.97 0.96
C PHE A 257 -17.07 -9.55 1.29
N GLY A 258 -16.89 -8.75 0.24
CA GLY A 258 -16.54 -7.35 0.38
C GLY A 258 -17.34 -6.46 -0.55
N SER A 259 -17.31 -5.16 -0.23
CA SER A 259 -17.81 -4.09 -1.08
C SER A 259 -17.20 -4.12 -2.49
N LEU A 260 -17.96 -3.67 -3.49
CA LEU A 260 -17.53 -3.58 -4.88
C LEU A 260 -16.35 -2.62 -5.07
N LYS A 261 -15.66 -2.72 -6.21
CA LYS A 261 -14.67 -1.71 -6.59
C LYS A 261 -15.43 -0.38 -6.81
N ASN A 262 -15.16 0.62 -5.97
CA ASN A 262 -15.85 1.92 -5.88
C ASN A 262 -17.20 1.93 -5.12
N ASP A 263 -17.56 0.86 -4.41
CA ASP A 263 -18.73 0.80 -3.51
C ASP A 263 -20.09 1.10 -4.17
N LYS A 264 -20.19 0.96 -5.49
CA LYS A 264 -21.41 1.20 -6.25
C LYS A 264 -22.12 -0.10 -6.64
N THR A 265 -23.28 -0.33 -6.04
CA THR A 265 -24.25 -1.34 -6.46
C THR A 265 -24.80 -0.99 -7.84
N ARG A 266 -25.12 -2.00 -8.65
CA ARG A 266 -25.78 -1.81 -9.95
C ARG A 266 -26.81 -2.89 -10.25
N LEU A 267 -27.87 -2.51 -10.95
CA LEU A 267 -28.89 -3.41 -11.47
C LEU A 267 -28.56 -3.78 -12.91
N LEU A 268 -28.66 -5.07 -13.25
CA LEU A 268 -28.50 -5.59 -14.59
C LEU A 268 -29.82 -6.21 -15.06
N THR A 269 -30.13 -6.03 -16.35
CA THR A 269 -31.21 -6.76 -17.05
C THR A 269 -30.55 -7.70 -18.05
N PRO A 270 -30.10 -8.90 -17.62
CA PRO A 270 -29.36 -9.80 -18.50
C PRO A 270 -30.28 -10.49 -19.50
N ALA A 271 -29.70 -11.10 -20.54
CA ALA A 271 -30.44 -11.85 -21.53
C ALA A 271 -31.24 -13.02 -20.90
N PRO A 272 -32.38 -13.44 -21.50
CA PRO A 272 -33.16 -14.57 -20.99
C PRO A 272 -32.36 -15.87 -20.83
N SER A 273 -31.34 -16.09 -21.67
CA SER A 273 -30.40 -17.21 -21.56
C SER A 273 -29.62 -17.23 -20.25
N VAL A 274 -29.24 -16.05 -19.74
CA VAL A 274 -28.56 -15.90 -18.43
C VAL A 274 -29.53 -16.23 -17.30
N MET A 275 -30.76 -15.71 -17.35
CA MET A 275 -31.77 -16.01 -16.34
C MET A 275 -32.10 -17.50 -16.31
N LYS A 276 -32.15 -18.15 -17.47
CA LYS A 276 -32.29 -19.61 -17.58
C LYS A 276 -31.11 -20.33 -16.93
N ALA A 277 -29.86 -19.97 -17.26
CA ALA A 277 -28.67 -20.57 -16.66
C ALA A 277 -28.63 -20.42 -15.13
N LEU A 278 -29.01 -19.25 -14.61
CA LEU A 278 -29.13 -19.00 -13.16
C LEU A 278 -30.22 -19.86 -12.52
N LYS A 279 -31.37 -20.03 -13.17
CA LYS A 279 -32.47 -20.86 -12.67
C LYS A 279 -32.06 -22.33 -12.60
N GLU A 280 -31.37 -22.83 -13.63
CA GLU A 280 -30.83 -24.18 -13.65
C GLU A 280 -29.76 -24.38 -12.58
N GLN A 281 -28.85 -23.40 -12.40
CA GLN A 281 -27.85 -23.43 -11.33
C GLN A 281 -28.49 -23.50 -9.94
N ARG A 282 -29.58 -22.75 -9.74
CA ARG A 282 -30.33 -22.78 -8.48
C ARG A 282 -30.91 -24.16 -8.20
N ARG A 283 -31.47 -24.83 -9.22
CA ARG A 283 -31.99 -26.20 -9.11
C ARG A 283 -30.89 -27.18 -8.71
N GLU A 284 -29.76 -27.15 -9.42
CA GLU A 284 -28.66 -28.06 -9.15
C GLU A 284 -28.04 -27.84 -7.75
N GLN A 285 -27.89 -26.58 -7.34
CA GLN A 285 -27.43 -26.27 -5.99
C GLN A 285 -28.39 -26.76 -4.91
N MET A 286 -29.71 -26.77 -5.16
CA MET A 286 -30.68 -27.37 -4.23
C MET A 286 -30.53 -28.89 -4.16
N GLU A 287 -30.30 -29.57 -5.29
CA GLU A 287 -30.01 -31.01 -5.32
C GLU A 287 -28.73 -31.32 -4.54
N TRP A 288 -27.70 -30.50 -4.70
CA TRP A 288 -26.47 -30.60 -3.93
C TRP A 288 -26.72 -30.46 -2.43
N ARG A 289 -27.49 -29.44 -2.04
CA ARG A 289 -27.82 -29.22 -0.63
C ARG A 289 -28.55 -30.42 -0.02
N LEU A 290 -29.49 -31.01 -0.74
CA LEU A 290 -30.21 -32.21 -0.30
C LEU A 290 -29.27 -33.40 -0.12
N LYS A 291 -28.30 -33.58 -1.04
CA LYS A 291 -27.29 -34.65 -0.95
C LYS A 291 -26.31 -34.45 0.21
N ALA A 292 -25.87 -33.22 0.45
CA ALA A 292 -24.91 -32.89 1.50
C ALA A 292 -25.51 -32.94 2.92
N GLY A 293 -26.82 -32.71 3.05
CA GLY A 293 -27.53 -32.79 4.32
C GLY A 293 -26.91 -31.87 5.39
N THR A 294 -26.51 -32.44 6.52
CA THR A 294 -25.91 -31.71 7.65
C THR A 294 -24.47 -31.24 7.41
N LEU A 295 -23.80 -31.76 6.37
CA LEU A 295 -22.44 -31.32 5.99
C LEU A 295 -22.47 -30.00 5.21
N TRP A 296 -23.65 -29.46 4.90
CA TRP A 296 -23.77 -28.17 4.25
C TRP A 296 -23.49 -27.02 5.22
N GLU A 297 -22.23 -26.60 5.27
CA GLU A 297 -21.75 -25.47 6.07
C GLU A 297 -21.85 -24.15 5.28
N ASP A 298 -23.06 -23.63 5.04
CA ASP A 298 -23.26 -22.28 4.48
C ASP A 298 -24.72 -21.83 4.60
N PRO A 299 -25.04 -20.57 4.93
CA PRO A 299 -26.41 -20.11 4.85
C PRO A 299 -26.94 -20.11 3.40
N ALA A 300 -28.21 -20.53 3.27
CA ALA A 300 -28.89 -20.96 2.03
C ALA A 300 -29.05 -19.93 0.89
N TRP A 301 -28.41 -18.77 0.96
CA TRP A 301 -28.65 -17.62 0.08
C TRP A 301 -27.51 -17.29 -0.88
N TYR A 302 -26.38 -17.99 -0.83
CA TYR A 302 -25.27 -17.77 -1.77
C TYR A 302 -25.41 -18.60 -3.04
N LEU A 303 -25.05 -17.98 -4.17
CA LEU A 303 -24.91 -18.70 -5.42
C LEU A 303 -23.60 -19.49 -5.37
N ARG A 304 -23.67 -20.83 -5.36
CA ARG A 304 -22.50 -21.71 -5.52
C ARG A 304 -22.50 -22.34 -6.91
N MET A 305 -21.29 -22.50 -7.45
CA MET A 305 -21.08 -22.90 -8.85
C MET A 305 -20.36 -24.24 -9.02
N SER A 306 -20.08 -25.00 -7.95
CA SER A 306 -19.54 -26.37 -8.03
C SER A 306 -19.75 -27.20 -6.74
N TRP A 307 -19.92 -28.51 -6.89
CA TRP A 307 -19.98 -29.53 -5.82
C TRP A 307 -18.72 -29.57 -4.95
N ASP A 308 -17.53 -29.46 -5.55
CA ASP A 308 -16.23 -29.58 -4.86
C ASP A 308 -15.98 -28.46 -3.84
N THR A 309 -16.77 -27.38 -3.90
CA THR A 309 -16.71 -26.32 -2.88
C THR A 309 -17.43 -26.69 -1.59
N ILE A 310 -18.23 -27.77 -1.57
CA ILE A 310 -19.08 -28.22 -0.46
C ILE A 310 -18.39 -29.33 0.33
N CYS A 311 -17.56 -30.15 -0.31
CA CYS A 311 -16.84 -31.25 0.32
C CYS A 311 -15.45 -31.36 -0.33
N PRO A 312 -14.38 -30.76 0.25
CA PRO A 312 -13.04 -31.04 -0.21
C PRO A 312 -12.78 -32.53 0.08
N MET A 313 -12.48 -33.33 -0.95
CA MET A 313 -11.94 -34.68 -0.74
C MET A 313 -10.62 -34.61 0.04
#